data_AF-A0A3P7J234-F1
#
_entry.id   AF-A0A3P7J234-F1
#
_cell.length_a   1.000
_cell.length_b   1.000
_cell.length_c   1.000
_cell.angle_alpha   90.00
_cell.angle_beta   90.00
_cell.angle_gamma   90.00
#
_symmetry.space_group_name_H-M   'P 1'
#
loop_
_entity.id
_entity.type
_entity.pdbx_description
1 polymer ?
#
loop_
_entity_poly.entity_id
_entity_poly.type
_entity_poly.pdbx_seq_one_letter_code
_entity_poly.pdbx_strand_id
1 'polypeptide(L)'
;MTDIHKQINLLESRDSKVSDDARQALSLQINLGNGISQLVHYYGRTHSNRALDLLSKIREPHDKTFLDSLSDTIKERRIMATLDLLGQIVQTAPSWTPKIALHPVFKAILQHSVATKELDECIGGLLFVTALLPHCSSLPLDVLNAIFHAFTEGCQTYRIKVRNFA
;
A
#
# COMPACT_ATOMS: atom_id res chain seq x y z
N MET A 1 20.34 -21.62 -0.28
CA MET A 1 19.06 -20.89 -0.11
C MET A 1 19.24 -19.87 0.99
N THR A 2 19.46 -18.61 0.63
CA THR A 2 19.55 -17.50 1.59
C THR A 2 18.15 -17.26 2.14
N ASP A 3 18.00 -17.38 3.46
CA ASP A 3 16.72 -17.22 4.14
C ASP A 3 16.28 -15.75 4.06
N ILE A 4 15.22 -15.47 3.28
CA ILE A 4 14.69 -14.13 3.04
C ILE A 4 14.34 -13.45 4.37
N HIS A 5 13.89 -14.20 5.38
CA HIS A 5 13.63 -13.65 6.71
C HIS A 5 14.89 -13.19 7.43
N LYS A 6 16.02 -13.89 7.25
CA LYS A 6 17.30 -13.44 7.80
C LYS A 6 17.76 -12.16 7.13
N GLN A 7 17.63 -12.04 5.81
CA GLN A 7 18.00 -10.81 5.09
C GLN A 7 17.14 -9.62 5.50
N ILE A 8 15.83 -9.84 5.67
CA ILE A 8 14.91 -8.83 6.19
C ILE A 8 15.32 -8.37 7.60
N ASN A 9 15.71 -9.29 8.48
CA ASN A 9 16.20 -8.91 9.82
C ASN A 9 17.55 -8.17 9.78
N LEU A 10 18.42 -8.50 8.81
CA LEU A 10 19.70 -7.83 8.62
C LEU A 10 19.55 -6.41 8.04
N LEU A 11 18.39 -6.06 7.45
CA LEU A 11 18.11 -4.68 7.02
C LEU A 11 18.13 -3.69 8.17
N GLU A 12 17.89 -4.10 9.42
CA GLU A 12 17.94 -3.21 10.59
C GLU A 12 19.28 -3.31 11.35
N SER A 13 20.28 -3.99 10.77
CA SER A 13 21.61 -4.06 11.36
C SER A 13 22.23 -2.67 11.48
N ARG A 14 22.94 -2.44 12.59
CA ARG A 14 23.73 -1.20 12.83
C ARG A 14 24.99 -1.14 11.97
N ASP A 15 25.42 -2.27 11.41
CA ASP A 15 26.52 -2.32 10.46
C ASP A 15 26.01 -1.90 9.06
N SER A 16 26.50 -0.77 8.58
CA SER A 16 26.08 -0.19 7.29
C SER A 16 26.38 -1.14 6.12
N LYS A 17 27.48 -1.87 6.17
CA LYS A 17 27.89 -2.79 5.10
C LYS A 17 26.97 -4.00 5.05
N VAL A 18 26.66 -4.57 6.21
CA VAL A 18 25.72 -5.71 6.32
C VAL A 18 24.31 -5.32 5.88
N SER A 19 23.86 -4.12 6.24
CA SER A 19 22.56 -3.60 5.80
C SER A 19 22.52 -3.37 4.29
N ASP A 20 23.57 -2.81 3.70
CA ASP A 20 23.62 -2.56 2.26
C ASP A 20 23.71 -3.86 1.45
N ASP A 21 24.50 -4.83 1.91
CA ASP A 21 24.58 -6.16 1.31
C ASP A 21 23.22 -6.87 1.37
N ALA A 22 22.52 -6.79 2.51
CA ALA A 22 21.17 -7.34 2.66
C ALA A 22 20.15 -6.65 1.75
N ARG A 23 20.22 -5.31 1.63
CA ARG A 23 19.37 -4.51 0.73
C ARG A 23 19.59 -4.90 -0.72
N GLN A 24 20.85 -5.04 -1.14
CA GLN A 24 21.18 -5.41 -2.52
C GLN A 24 20.72 -6.84 -2.84
N ALA A 25 20.92 -7.77 -1.91
CA ALA A 25 20.49 -9.15 -2.09
C ALA A 25 18.95 -9.28 -2.11
N LEU A 26 18.23 -8.54 -1.28
CA LEU A 26 16.76 -8.48 -1.31
C LEU A 26 16.25 -7.84 -2.60
N SER A 27 16.87 -6.76 -3.06
CA SER A 27 16.51 -6.15 -4.35
C SER A 27 16.62 -7.14 -5.50
N LEU A 28 17.67 -7.97 -5.52
CA LEU A 28 17.81 -9.05 -6.50
C LEU A 28 16.69 -10.10 -6.36
N GLN A 29 16.31 -10.51 -5.15
CA GLN A 29 15.22 -11.47 -4.93
C GLN A 29 13.86 -10.90 -5.35
N ILE A 30 13.58 -9.63 -5.06
CA ILE A 30 12.35 -8.94 -5.46
C ILE A 30 12.26 -8.83 -6.97
N ASN A 31 13.37 -8.52 -7.65
CA ASN A 31 13.43 -8.50 -9.11
C ASN A 31 13.25 -9.90 -9.74
N LEU A 32 13.45 -10.96 -8.96
CA LEU A 32 13.16 -12.34 -9.35
C LEU A 32 11.73 -12.77 -8.93
N GLY A 33 10.97 -11.90 -8.25
CA GLY A 33 9.62 -12.17 -7.75
C GLY A 33 9.55 -12.89 -6.41
N ASN A 34 10.68 -13.12 -5.75
CA ASN A 34 10.76 -13.85 -4.48
C ASN A 34 10.75 -12.89 -3.29
N GLY A 35 10.03 -13.25 -2.22
CA GLY A 35 10.12 -12.53 -0.94
C GLY A 35 9.28 -11.26 -0.81
N ILE A 36 8.49 -10.91 -1.84
CA ILE A 36 7.68 -9.68 -1.85
C ILE A 36 6.64 -9.71 -0.72
N SER A 37 5.89 -10.81 -0.59
CA SER A 37 4.89 -10.96 0.46
C SER A 37 5.50 -10.86 1.86
N GLN A 38 6.64 -11.52 2.08
CA GLN A 38 7.36 -11.48 3.35
C GLN A 38 7.82 -10.06 3.68
N LEU A 39 8.30 -9.31 2.70
CA LEU A 39 8.74 -7.93 2.88
C LEU A 39 7.55 -6.98 3.15
N VAL A 40 6.41 -7.19 2.48
CA VAL A 40 5.16 -6.46 2.76
C VAL A 40 4.68 -6.73 4.18
N HIS A 41 4.62 -7.99 4.62
CA HIS A 41 4.24 -8.33 6.00
C HIS A 41 5.24 -7.78 7.03
N TYR A 42 6.53 -7.76 6.70
CA TYR A 42 7.55 -7.16 7.55
C TYR A 42 7.33 -5.65 7.67
N TYR A 43 7.18 -4.95 6.55
CA TYR A 43 6.89 -3.52 6.55
C TYR A 43 5.63 -3.19 7.36
N GLY A 44 4.55 -3.96 7.19
CA GLY A 44 3.33 -3.78 7.99
C GLY A 44 3.52 -3.98 9.51
N ARG A 45 4.58 -4.67 9.94
CA ARG A 45 4.91 -4.86 11.37
C ARG A 45 5.90 -3.82 11.90
N THR A 46 6.89 -3.44 11.09
CA THR A 46 8.02 -2.62 11.54
C THR A 46 7.99 -1.19 11.05
N HIS A 47 7.18 -0.88 10.04
CA HIS A 47 7.16 0.41 9.32
C HIS A 47 8.57 0.86 8.88
N SER A 48 9.43 -0.10 8.50
CA SER A 48 10.81 0.19 8.12
C SER A 48 10.89 0.98 6.80
N ASN A 49 11.53 2.15 6.84
CA ASN A 49 11.83 2.96 5.65
C ASN A 49 12.72 2.23 4.63
N ARG A 50 13.58 1.31 5.10
CA ARG A 50 14.45 0.50 4.22
C ARG A 50 13.63 -0.52 3.42
N ALA A 51 12.62 -1.11 4.04
CA ALA A 51 11.68 -2.00 3.36
C ALA A 51 10.78 -1.22 2.38
N LEU A 52 10.34 -0.02 2.76
CA LEU A 52 9.55 0.88 1.92
C LEU A 52 10.28 1.23 0.61
N ASP A 53 11.57 1.62 0.67
CA ASP A 53 12.38 1.95 -0.50
C ASP A 53 12.58 0.76 -1.47
N LEU A 54 12.58 -0.48 -0.94
CA LEU A 54 12.65 -1.68 -1.76
C LEU A 54 11.31 -1.99 -2.43
N LEU A 55 10.21 -1.87 -1.69
CA LEU A 55 8.86 -2.12 -2.20
C LEU A 55 8.42 -1.07 -3.22
N SER A 56 8.82 0.20 -3.07
CA SER A 56 8.50 1.27 -4.03
C SER A 56 9.19 1.09 -5.40
N LYS A 57 10.22 0.24 -5.47
CA LYS A 57 10.98 -0.06 -6.70
C LYS A 57 10.47 -1.28 -7.46
N ILE A 58 9.36 -1.89 -7.02
CA ILE A 58 8.76 -3.05 -7.68
C ILE A 58 8.33 -2.69 -9.11
N ARG A 59 8.64 -3.59 -10.04
CA ARG A 59 8.33 -3.47 -11.47
C ARG A 59 7.45 -4.64 -11.92
N GLU A 60 6.81 -4.46 -13.07
CA GLU A 60 6.10 -5.56 -13.74
C GLU A 60 7.07 -6.72 -14.03
N PRO A 61 6.64 -7.99 -13.88
CA PRO A 61 5.27 -8.48 -13.64
C PRO A 61 4.91 -8.69 -12.15
N HIS A 62 5.73 -8.18 -11.23
CA HIS A 62 5.61 -8.46 -9.79
C HIS A 62 4.62 -7.55 -9.05
N ASP A 63 4.04 -6.57 -9.76
CA ASP A 63 3.00 -5.65 -9.29
C ASP A 63 1.78 -6.41 -8.76
N LYS A 64 1.36 -7.48 -9.44
CA LYS A 64 0.20 -8.28 -9.01
C LYS A 64 0.44 -8.95 -7.65
N THR A 65 1.55 -9.69 -7.49
CA THR A 65 1.90 -10.37 -6.23
C THR A 65 2.03 -9.38 -5.07
N PHE A 66 2.56 -8.20 -5.36
CA PHE A 66 2.64 -7.11 -4.41
C PHE A 66 1.25 -6.62 -3.97
N LEU A 67 0.36 -6.31 -4.91
CA LEU A 67 -1.00 -5.83 -4.63
C LEU A 67 -1.87 -6.90 -3.94
N ASP A 68 -1.68 -8.18 -4.26
CA ASP A 68 -2.30 -9.30 -3.56
C ASP A 68 -1.85 -9.33 -2.09
N SER A 69 -0.54 -9.19 -1.83
CA SER A 69 0.02 -9.16 -0.46
C SER A 69 -0.48 -7.97 0.36
N LEU A 70 -0.69 -6.81 -0.27
CA LEU A 70 -1.31 -5.65 0.38
C LEU A 70 -2.77 -5.90 0.75
N SER A 71 -3.50 -6.62 -0.10
CA SER A 71 -4.90 -6.96 0.18
C SER A 71 -5.04 -7.79 1.45
N ASP A 72 -4.10 -8.70 1.71
CA ASP A 72 -4.07 -9.48 2.96
C ASP A 72 -3.69 -8.62 4.18
N THR A 73 -2.80 -7.65 3.98
CA THR A 73 -2.42 -6.69 5.04
C THR A 73 -3.60 -5.82 5.48
N ILE A 74 -4.51 -5.46 4.56
CA ILE A 74 -5.76 -4.75 4.88
C ILE A 74 -6.67 -5.62 5.76
N LYS A 75 -6.81 -6.91 5.45
CA LYS A 75 -7.60 -7.86 6.28
C LYS A 75 -7.04 -8.00 7.69
N GLU A 76 -5.73 -7.84 7.87
CA GLU A 76 -5.04 -7.82 9.17
C GLU A 76 -5.19 -6.49 9.95
N ARG A 77 -6.07 -5.57 9.53
CA ARG A 77 -6.26 -4.22 10.12
C ARG A 77 -5.00 -3.34 10.08
N ARG A 78 -4.13 -3.53 9.08
CA ARG A 78 -2.93 -2.70 8.88
C ARG A 78 -3.08 -1.76 7.68
N ILE A 79 -4.25 -1.14 7.56
CA ILE A 79 -4.60 -0.28 6.41
C ILE A 79 -3.66 0.92 6.28
N MET A 80 -3.24 1.55 7.39
CA MET A 80 -2.36 2.73 7.36
C MET A 80 -1.00 2.43 6.74
N ALA A 81 -0.36 1.33 7.14
CA ALA A 81 0.87 0.89 6.50
C ALA A 81 0.68 0.70 4.99
N THR A 82 -0.41 0.06 4.59
CA THR A 82 -0.75 -0.14 3.17
C THR A 82 -0.95 1.18 2.43
N LEU A 83 -1.64 2.16 3.02
CA LEU A 83 -1.86 3.47 2.42
C LEU A 83 -0.58 4.30 2.31
N ASP A 84 0.28 4.28 3.31
CA ASP A 84 1.57 4.97 3.27
C ASP A 84 2.42 4.45 2.10
N LEU A 85 2.48 3.12 1.99
CA LEU A 85 3.24 2.43 0.94
C LEU A 85 2.64 2.68 -0.45
N LEU A 86 1.31 2.60 -0.59
CA LEU A 86 0.64 2.91 -1.85
C LEU A 86 0.77 4.39 -2.22
N GLY A 87 0.74 5.30 -1.25
CA GLY A 87 0.97 6.72 -1.46
C GLY A 87 2.36 6.99 -2.02
N GLN A 88 3.39 6.33 -1.47
CA GLN A 88 4.75 6.41 -2.02
C GLN A 88 4.84 5.87 -3.44
N ILE A 89 4.13 4.78 -3.76
CA ILE A 89 4.09 4.22 -5.11
C ILE A 89 3.40 5.18 -6.09
N VAL A 90 2.31 5.82 -5.69
CA VAL A 90 1.65 6.84 -6.52
C VAL A 90 2.58 8.02 -6.77
N GLN A 91 3.36 8.44 -5.77
CA GLN A 91 4.37 9.50 -5.94
C GLN A 91 5.50 9.11 -6.90
N THR A 92 5.96 7.85 -6.88
CA THR A 92 6.96 7.36 -7.85
C THR A 92 6.36 7.09 -9.23
N ALA A 93 5.02 6.96 -9.31
CA ALA A 93 4.23 6.78 -10.51
C ALA A 93 4.81 5.76 -11.52
N PRO A 94 5.09 4.50 -11.11
CA PRO A 94 5.54 3.48 -12.03
C PRO A 94 4.50 3.22 -13.14
N SER A 95 4.93 2.65 -14.27
CA SER A 95 4.06 2.39 -15.43
C SER A 95 2.80 1.57 -15.12
N TRP A 96 2.82 0.78 -14.05
CA TRP A 96 1.72 -0.07 -13.60
C TRP A 96 0.76 0.61 -12.59
N THR A 97 1.02 1.85 -12.17
CA THR A 97 0.15 2.63 -11.27
C THR A 97 -1.34 2.59 -11.61
N PRO A 98 -1.77 2.81 -12.87
CA PRO A 98 -3.20 2.74 -13.22
C PRO A 98 -3.82 1.35 -12.99
N LYS A 99 -3.02 0.27 -12.99
CA LYS A 99 -3.51 -1.09 -12.69
C LYS A 99 -3.95 -1.24 -11.25
N ILE A 100 -3.46 -0.40 -10.34
CA ILE A 100 -3.87 -0.41 -8.93
C ILE A 100 -5.38 -0.15 -8.84
N ALA A 101 -5.90 0.83 -9.57
CA ALA A 101 -7.32 1.18 -9.57
C ALA A 101 -8.22 0.06 -10.11
N LEU A 102 -7.66 -0.83 -10.94
CA LEU A 102 -8.34 -2.00 -11.50
C LEU A 102 -8.19 -3.24 -10.61
N HIS A 103 -7.28 -3.21 -9.63
CA HIS A 103 -7.00 -4.35 -8.76
C HIS A 103 -8.02 -4.42 -7.61
N PRO A 104 -8.39 -5.63 -7.13
CA PRO A 104 -9.30 -5.81 -6.00
C PRO A 104 -8.89 -5.05 -4.72
N VAL A 105 -7.59 -4.78 -4.54
CA VAL A 105 -7.05 -4.00 -3.41
C VAL A 105 -7.67 -2.60 -3.35
N PHE A 106 -7.89 -1.96 -4.49
CA PHE A 106 -8.48 -0.62 -4.55
C PHE A 106 -9.91 -0.62 -4.02
N LYS A 107 -10.71 -1.61 -4.46
CA LYS A 107 -12.07 -1.79 -3.96
C LYS A 107 -12.08 -2.13 -2.46
N ALA A 108 -11.14 -2.93 -1.98
CA ALA A 108 -10.99 -3.24 -0.56
C ALA A 108 -10.68 -1.98 0.27
N ILE A 109 -9.81 -1.09 -0.23
CA ILE A 109 -9.51 0.20 0.42
C ILE A 109 -10.74 1.09 0.47
N LEU A 110 -11.49 1.21 -0.63
CA LEU A 110 -12.73 2.00 -0.67
C LEU A 110 -13.75 1.46 0.35
N GLN A 111 -13.95 0.14 0.39
CA GLN A 111 -14.86 -0.50 1.34
C GLN A 111 -14.41 -0.31 2.78
N HIS A 112 -13.11 -0.44 3.07
CA HIS A 112 -12.55 -0.18 4.39
C HIS A 112 -12.74 1.28 4.80
N SER A 113 -12.54 2.22 3.88
CA SER A 113 -12.70 3.67 4.12
C SER A 113 -14.15 4.05 4.44
N VAL A 114 -15.13 3.32 3.91
CA VAL A 114 -16.56 3.48 4.21
C VAL A 114 -16.92 2.83 5.55
N ALA A 115 -16.39 1.65 5.83
CA ALA A 115 -16.75 0.88 7.03
C ALA A 115 -16.01 1.35 8.29
N THR A 116 -14.84 1.98 8.14
CA THR A 116 -14.03 2.42 9.27
C THR A 116 -14.69 3.59 10.00
N LYS A 117 -14.59 3.55 11.34
CA LYS A 117 -15.00 4.66 12.20
C LYS A 117 -13.85 5.61 12.46
N GLU A 118 -12.62 5.26 12.08
CA GLU A 118 -11.44 6.09 12.30
C GLU A 118 -11.33 7.15 11.22
N LEU A 119 -11.16 8.41 11.65
CA LEU A 119 -11.17 9.53 10.72
C LEU A 119 -9.90 9.52 9.86
N ASP A 120 -8.76 9.20 10.49
CA ASP A 120 -7.46 9.12 9.83
C ASP A 120 -7.47 8.07 8.72
N GLU A 121 -8.13 6.93 8.96
CA GLU A 121 -8.24 5.87 7.97
C GLU A 121 -9.13 6.25 6.78
N CYS A 122 -10.24 6.91 7.05
CA CYS A 122 -11.15 7.42 6.02
C CYS A 122 -10.47 8.49 5.16
N ILE A 123 -9.83 9.49 5.79
CA ILE A 123 -9.11 10.57 5.10
C ILE A 123 -7.95 9.99 4.30
N GLY A 124 -7.14 9.10 4.89
CA GLY A 124 -6.03 8.46 4.19
C GLY A 124 -6.49 7.72 2.93
N GLY A 125 -7.59 6.96 3.02
CA GLY A 125 -8.14 6.23 1.88
C GLY A 125 -8.61 7.17 0.77
N LEU A 126 -9.31 8.25 1.12
CA LEU A 126 -9.74 9.27 0.17
C LEU A 126 -8.57 10.01 -0.48
N LEU A 127 -7.55 10.39 0.30
CA LEU A 127 -6.34 11.02 -0.22
C LEU A 127 -5.63 10.12 -1.23
N PHE A 128 -5.47 8.85 -0.91
CA PHE A 128 -4.89 7.87 -1.83
C PHE A 128 -5.70 7.78 -3.14
N VAL A 129 -7.03 7.69 -3.06
CA VAL A 129 -7.91 7.66 -4.25
C VAL A 129 -7.71 8.92 -5.09
N THR A 130 -7.72 10.10 -4.47
CA THR A 130 -7.52 11.36 -5.17
C THR A 130 -6.14 11.49 -5.80
N ALA A 131 -5.10 10.93 -5.18
CA ALA A 131 -3.75 10.91 -5.72
C ALA A 131 -3.62 9.93 -6.90
N LEU A 132 -4.38 8.83 -6.90
CA LEU A 132 -4.35 7.82 -7.96
C LEU A 132 -5.14 8.23 -9.21
N LEU A 133 -6.21 9.02 -9.04
CA LEU A 133 -7.10 9.46 -10.13
C LEU A 133 -6.38 10.10 -11.33
N PRO A 134 -5.43 11.05 -11.16
CA PRO A 134 -4.70 11.66 -12.28
C PRO A 134 -3.92 10.68 -13.15
N HIS A 135 -3.53 9.53 -12.60
CA HIS A 135 -2.79 8.50 -13.32
C HIS A 135 -3.69 7.54 -14.10
N CYS A 136 -5.00 7.58 -13.87
CA CYS A 136 -5.97 6.71 -14.52
C CYS A 136 -6.64 7.46 -15.69
N SER A 137 -6.31 7.08 -16.92
CA SER A 137 -6.94 7.66 -18.12
C SER A 137 -8.35 7.13 -18.39
N SER A 138 -8.68 5.94 -17.89
CA SER A 138 -10.01 5.32 -18.01
C SER A 138 -10.28 4.46 -16.78
N LEU A 139 -11.46 4.65 -16.19
CA LEU A 139 -11.93 3.88 -15.04
C LEU A 139 -13.26 3.21 -15.40
N PRO A 140 -13.45 1.92 -15.06
CA PRO A 140 -14.74 1.27 -15.21
C PRO A 140 -15.82 1.99 -14.40
N LEU A 141 -17.06 2.00 -14.92
CA LEU A 141 -18.19 2.64 -14.26
C LEU A 141 -18.40 2.13 -12.82
N ASP A 142 -18.18 0.85 -12.58
CA ASP A 142 -18.29 0.24 -11.24
C ASP A 142 -17.28 0.80 -10.25
N VAL A 143 -16.04 1.05 -10.71
CA VAL A 143 -14.97 1.63 -9.89
C VAL A 143 -15.29 3.09 -9.60
N LEU A 144 -15.76 3.83 -10.61
CA LEU A 144 -16.16 5.23 -10.47
C LEU A 144 -17.33 5.38 -9.47
N ASN A 145 -18.35 4.52 -9.56
CA ASN A 145 -19.46 4.50 -8.62
C ASN A 145 -18.98 4.18 -7.19
N ALA A 146 -18.04 3.25 -7.03
CA ALA A 146 -17.46 2.94 -5.72
C ALA A 146 -16.68 4.13 -5.14
N ILE A 147 -15.98 4.91 -5.97
CA ILE A 147 -15.29 6.14 -5.55
C ILE A 147 -16.31 7.18 -5.06
N PHE A 148 -17.36 7.45 -5.84
CA PHE A 148 -18.39 8.43 -5.45
C PHE A 148 -19.13 8.01 -4.18
N HIS A 149 -19.43 6.73 -4.05
CA HIS A 149 -20.02 6.18 -2.83
C HIS A 149 -19.09 6.38 -1.63
N ALA A 150 -17.81 6.01 -1.75
CA ALA A 150 -16.84 6.17 -0.68
C ALA A 150 -16.64 7.64 -0.27
N PHE A 151 -16.62 8.55 -1.23
CA PHE A 151 -16.53 9.99 -0.98
C PHE A 151 -17.76 10.50 -0.21
N THR A 152 -18.96 10.11 -0.65
CA THR A 152 -20.21 10.54 -0.03
C THR A 152 -20.31 10.06 1.42
N GLU A 153 -20.02 8.78 1.66
CA GLU A 153 -20.02 8.19 3.00
C GLU A 153 -18.91 8.77 3.90
N GLY A 154 -17.74 9.04 3.34
CA GLY A 154 -16.65 9.71 4.06
C GLY A 154 -17.06 11.11 4.54
N CYS A 155 -17.72 11.90 3.68
CA CYS A 155 -18.26 13.20 4.05
C CYS A 155 -19.33 13.11 5.15
N GLN A 156 -20.22 12.11 5.08
CA GLN A 156 -21.22 11.88 6.12
C GLN A 156 -20.58 11.52 7.46
N THR A 157 -19.59 10.63 7.44
CA THR A 157 -18.83 10.20 8.63
C THR A 157 -18.11 11.37 9.28
N TYR A 158 -17.46 12.21 8.48
CA TYR A 158 -16.84 13.45 8.95
C TYR A 158 -17.87 14.39 9.59
N ARG A 159 -19.02 14.62 8.93
CA ARG A 159 -20.08 15.49 9.43
C ARG A 159 -20.65 15.01 10.76
N ILE A 160 -20.85 13.69 10.93
CA ILE A 160 -21.34 13.10 12.19
C ILE A 160 -20.32 13.31 13.31
N LYS A 161 -19.04 13.04 13.05
CA LYS A 161 -17.99 13.25 14.06
C LYS A 161 -17.88 14.71 14.47
N VAL A 162 -17.81 15.64 13.52
CA VAL A 162 -17.74 17.08 13.81
C VAL A 162 -18.93 17.55 14.64
N ARG A 163 -20.14 17.04 14.37
CA ARG A 163 -21.34 17.38 15.15
C ARG A 163 -21.34 16.80 16.57
N ASN A 164 -20.61 15.73 16.83
CA ASN A 164 -20.50 15.14 18.17
C ASN A 164 -19.45 15.82 19.05
N PHE A 165 -18.57 16.65 18.47
CA PHE A 165 -17.55 17.43 19.18
C PHE A 165 -17.95 18.91 19.39
N ALA A 166 -19.12 19.32 18.89
CA ALA A 166 -19.72 20.65 19.07
C ALA A 166 -20.89 20.59 20.05
#